data_AF-A0A0Q8FDY1-F1
#
_entry.id   AF-A0A0Q8FDY1-F1
#
_cell.length_a   1.000
_cell.length_b   1.000
_cell.length_c   1.000
_cell.angle_alpha   90.00
_cell.angle_beta   90.00
_cell.angle_gamma   90.00
#
_symmetry.space_group_name_H-M   'P 1'
#
loop_
_entity.id
_entity.type
_entity.pdbx_description
1 polymer ?
#
loop_
_entity_poly.entity_id
_entity_poly.type
_entity_poly.pdbx_seq_one_letter_code
_entity_poly.pdbx_strand_id
1 'polypeptide(L)'
;MPALKPSLALALAVACVTTVPAFAAPARISDGDLLRASRCLGLARAQNLGAVDAKALSDFVEVQRKGRDPGIRDRSDSLETTARREGSSGNETRKAALTAERDGACKGLIENPTGA
;
A
#
# COMPACT_ATOMS: atom_id res chain seq x y z
N MET A 1 -28.74 -9.40 -62.61
CA MET A 1 -27.71 -8.56 -63.25
C MET A 1 -26.85 -7.97 -62.14
N PRO A 2 -25.59 -8.40 -61.97
CA PRO A 2 -24.74 -7.96 -60.87
C PRO A 2 -24.06 -6.62 -61.18
N ALA A 3 -24.15 -5.64 -60.29
CA ALA A 3 -23.46 -4.35 -60.40
C ALA A 3 -22.26 -4.31 -59.43
N LEU A 4 -21.09 -4.51 -60.04
CA LEU A 4 -19.78 -3.89 -59.79
C LEU A 4 -19.43 -3.42 -58.37
N LYS A 5 -18.47 -4.11 -57.76
CA LYS A 5 -17.59 -3.61 -56.69
C LYS A 5 -16.57 -2.61 -57.26
N PRO A 6 -16.42 -1.41 -56.67
CA PRO A 6 -15.17 -0.68 -56.71
C PRO A 6 -14.41 -0.90 -55.40
N SER A 7 -13.26 -1.56 -55.53
CA SER A 7 -12.21 -1.61 -54.51
C SER A 7 -11.71 -0.20 -54.22
N LEU A 8 -11.90 0.29 -52.99
CA LEU A 8 -11.14 1.43 -52.47
C LEU A 8 -10.59 1.06 -51.10
N ALA A 9 -9.31 0.70 -51.09
CA ALA A 9 -8.53 0.53 -49.88
C ALA A 9 -8.29 1.91 -49.26
N LEU A 10 -8.91 2.19 -48.11
CA LEU A 10 -8.53 3.30 -47.25
C LEU A 10 -7.89 2.71 -46.00
N ALA A 11 -6.56 2.65 -46.00
CA ALA A 11 -5.77 2.33 -44.82
C ALA A 11 -5.91 3.49 -43.82
N LEU A 12 -6.85 3.35 -42.90
CA LEU A 12 -6.95 4.24 -41.75
C LEU A 12 -5.85 3.85 -40.76
N ALA A 13 -4.75 4.59 -40.76
CA ALA A 13 -3.76 4.52 -39.69
C ALA A 13 -4.42 5.00 -38.41
N VAL A 14 -5.00 4.08 -37.63
CA VAL A 14 -5.39 4.34 -36.26
C VAL A 14 -4.10 4.57 -35.50
N ALA A 15 -3.81 5.84 -35.20
CA ALA A 15 -2.80 6.20 -34.24
C ALA A 15 -3.16 5.52 -32.92
N CYS A 16 -2.43 4.45 -32.57
CA CYS A 16 -2.41 3.92 -31.23
C CYS A 16 -1.84 5.02 -30.33
N VAL A 17 -2.71 5.89 -29.81
CA VAL A 17 -2.39 6.67 -28.62
C VAL A 17 -2.31 5.65 -27.51
N THR A 18 -1.12 5.08 -27.31
CA THR A 18 -0.82 4.37 -26.09
C THR A 18 -0.94 5.40 -24.99
N THR A 19 -2.07 5.42 -24.29
CA THR A 19 -2.18 6.07 -22.99
C THR A 19 -1.16 5.35 -22.11
N VAL A 20 0.06 5.89 -22.05
CA VAL A 20 1.00 5.57 -20.98
C VAL A 20 0.20 5.79 -19.71
N PRO A 21 -0.01 4.77 -18.86
CA PRO A 21 -0.59 5.03 -17.56
C PRO A 21 0.36 6.03 -16.92
N ALA A 22 -0.09 7.27 -16.77
CA ALA A 22 0.58 8.20 -15.90
C ALA A 22 0.67 7.46 -14.57
N PHE A 23 1.88 7.21 -14.09
CA PHE A 23 2.11 6.64 -12.77
C PHE A 23 1.55 7.65 -11.77
N ALA A 24 0.24 7.58 -11.52
CA ALA A 24 -0.43 8.34 -10.51
C ALA A 24 0.17 7.85 -9.20
N ALA A 25 0.98 8.71 -8.57
CA ALA A 25 1.43 8.45 -7.22
C ALA A 25 0.20 8.13 -6.36
N PRO A 26 0.31 7.16 -5.42
CA PRO A 26 -0.82 6.84 -4.56
C PRO A 26 -1.31 8.12 -3.88
N ALA A 27 -2.64 8.29 -3.83
CA ALA A 27 -3.27 9.46 -3.22
C ALA A 27 -2.68 9.69 -1.83
N ARG A 28 -2.40 10.95 -1.48
CA ARG A 28 -1.81 11.28 -0.18
C ARG A 28 -2.85 11.10 0.91
N ILE A 29 -2.55 10.23 1.88
CA ILE A 29 -3.43 10.00 3.03
C ILE A 29 -3.22 11.08 4.11
N SER A 30 -4.09 11.13 5.11
CA SER A 30 -3.90 12.02 6.25
C SER A 30 -2.67 11.62 7.08
N ASP A 31 -2.18 12.54 7.91
CA ASP A 31 -1.09 12.22 8.85
C ASP A 31 -1.50 11.11 9.83
N GLY A 32 -2.75 11.13 10.32
CA GLY A 32 -3.28 10.11 11.21
C GLY A 32 -3.31 8.71 10.57
N ASP A 33 -3.69 8.65 9.30
CA ASP A 33 -3.71 7.37 8.55
C ASP A 33 -2.30 6.86 8.27
N LEU A 34 -1.32 7.75 8.02
CA LEU A 34 0.08 7.35 7.91
C LEU A 34 0.59 6.74 9.22
N LEU A 35 0.29 7.38 10.35
CA LEU A 35 0.68 6.87 11.66
C LEU A 35 0.05 5.50 11.95
N ARG A 36 -1.24 5.32 11.60
CA ARG A 36 -1.92 4.01 11.68
C ARG A 36 -1.26 2.96 10.79
N ALA A 37 -1.02 3.28 9.52
CA ALA A 37 -0.37 2.38 8.56
C ALA A 37 1.03 1.97 9.02
N SER A 38 1.77 2.89 9.64
CA SER A 38 3.11 2.62 10.19
C SER A 38 3.07 1.65 11.37
N ARG A 39 2.10 1.81 12.28
CA ARG A 39 1.86 0.86 13.38
C ARG A 39 1.52 -0.53 12.82
N CYS A 40 0.62 -0.59 11.85
CA CYS A 40 0.25 -1.84 11.18
C CYS A 40 1.44 -2.53 10.49
N LEU A 41 2.31 -1.76 9.83
CA LEU A 41 3.53 -2.26 9.23
C LEU A 41 4.47 -2.90 10.27
N GLY A 42 4.60 -2.27 11.44
CA GLY A 42 5.37 -2.81 12.56
C GLY A 42 4.83 -4.14 13.08
N LEU A 43 3.51 -4.23 13.31
CA LEU A 43 2.87 -5.47 13.76
C LEU A 43 2.94 -6.59 12.72
N ALA A 44 2.77 -6.26 11.43
CA ALA A 44 2.87 -7.22 10.35
C ALA A 44 4.28 -7.85 10.26
N ARG A 45 5.33 -7.08 10.57
CA ARG A 45 6.74 -7.51 10.57
C ARG A 45 7.20 -8.17 11.88
N ALA A 46 6.33 -8.27 12.89
CA ALA A 46 6.72 -8.81 14.19
C ALA A 46 6.82 -10.35 14.14
N GLN A 47 8.01 -10.87 14.45
CA GLN A 47 8.31 -12.31 14.30
C GLN A 47 7.48 -13.18 15.25
N ASN A 48 7.33 -12.77 16.51
CA ASN A 48 6.61 -13.57 17.51
C ASN A 48 5.08 -13.54 17.33
N LEU A 49 4.56 -12.71 16.43
CA LEU A 49 3.15 -12.77 16.00
C LEU A 49 2.97 -13.71 14.79
N GLY A 50 4.05 -14.21 14.20
CA GLY A 50 4.05 -14.91 12.91
C GLY A 50 4.04 -13.90 11.77
N ALA A 51 5.18 -13.26 11.51
CA ALA A 51 5.31 -12.21 10.51
C ALA A 51 4.62 -12.55 9.19
N VAL A 52 3.90 -11.58 8.62
CA VAL A 52 3.16 -11.70 7.36
C VAL A 52 3.82 -10.86 6.28
N ASP A 53 3.58 -11.20 5.01
CA ASP A 53 4.04 -10.35 3.92
C ASP A 53 3.32 -8.99 3.97
N ALA A 54 4.11 -7.93 4.10
CA ALA A 54 3.66 -6.56 4.19
C ALA A 54 4.42 -5.67 3.20
N LYS A 55 4.95 -6.24 2.11
CA LYS A 55 5.74 -5.48 1.13
C LYS A 55 4.95 -4.31 0.56
N ALA A 56 3.71 -4.55 0.14
CA ALA A 56 2.83 -3.49 -0.40
C ALA A 56 2.62 -2.36 0.61
N LEU A 57 2.38 -2.70 1.88
CA LEU A 57 2.20 -1.72 2.96
C LEU A 57 3.49 -0.94 3.23
N SER A 58 4.66 -1.60 3.19
CA SER A 58 5.96 -0.94 3.31
C SER A 58 6.17 0.11 2.22
N ASP A 59 6.01 -0.30 0.96
CA ASP A 59 6.21 0.57 -0.20
C ASP A 59 5.25 1.77 -0.12
N PHE A 60 4.00 1.51 0.28
CA PHE A 60 3.01 2.56 0.49
C PHE A 60 3.42 3.54 1.60
N VAL A 61 3.77 3.05 2.79
CA VAL A 61 4.20 3.89 3.92
C VAL A 61 5.42 4.73 3.54
N GLU A 62 6.40 4.16 2.84
CA GLU A 62 7.58 4.89 2.36
C GLU A 62 7.22 6.03 1.40
N VAL A 63 6.32 5.77 0.45
CA VAL A 63 5.84 6.81 -0.47
C VAL A 63 5.07 7.90 0.29
N GLN A 64 4.24 7.52 1.26
CA GLN A 64 3.47 8.46 2.07
C GLN A 64 4.37 9.30 3.00
N ARG A 65 5.49 8.79 3.49
CA ARG A 65 6.46 9.54 4.31
C ARG A 65 7.18 10.64 3.52
N LYS A 66 7.47 10.42 2.24
CA LYS A 66 8.26 11.35 1.42
C LYS A 66 7.64 12.75 1.39
N GLY A 67 8.45 13.78 1.61
CA GLY A 67 8.03 15.18 1.57
C GLY A 67 7.07 15.62 2.68
N ARG A 68 6.78 14.78 3.69
CA ARG A 68 6.07 15.23 4.89
C ARG A 68 6.99 15.99 5.84
N ASP A 69 6.37 16.74 6.74
CA ASP A 69 7.02 17.35 7.89
C ASP A 69 7.93 16.34 8.63
N PRO A 70 9.15 16.74 9.02
CA PRO A 70 10.08 15.86 9.73
C PRO A 70 9.46 15.21 10.98
N GLY A 71 8.68 15.95 11.78
CA GLY A 71 8.06 15.41 12.99
C GLY A 71 7.00 14.35 12.70
N ILE A 72 6.35 14.40 11.54
CA ILE A 72 5.44 13.32 11.10
C ILE A 72 6.23 12.09 10.66
N ARG A 73 7.34 12.27 9.94
CA ARG A 73 8.20 11.17 9.50
C ARG A 73 8.79 10.43 10.69
N ASP A 74 9.33 11.15 11.66
CA ASP A 74 9.94 10.56 12.86
C ASP A 74 8.90 9.79 13.69
N ARG A 75 7.69 10.34 13.86
CA ARG A 75 6.59 9.64 14.54
C ARG A 75 6.16 8.39 13.80
N SER A 76 6.12 8.43 12.47
CA SER A 76 5.80 7.30 11.62
C SER A 76 6.85 6.18 11.76
N ASP A 77 8.14 6.50 11.70
CA ASP A 77 9.24 5.55 11.91
C ASP A 77 9.23 4.97 13.34
N SER A 78 8.94 5.81 14.34
CA SER A 78 8.84 5.41 15.74
C SER A 78 7.68 4.45 16.00
N LEU A 79 6.51 4.69 15.42
CA LEU A 79 5.35 3.80 15.57
C LEU A 79 5.60 2.44 14.92
N GLU A 80 6.20 2.40 13.73
CA GLU A 80 6.59 1.15 13.09
C GLU A 80 7.57 0.37 13.96
N THR A 81 8.64 1.03 14.43
CA THR A 81 9.68 0.39 15.24
C THR A 81 9.14 -0.09 16.58
N THR A 82 8.33 0.73 17.25
CA THR A 82 7.72 0.42 18.55
C THR A 82 6.76 -0.75 18.42
N ALA A 83 5.86 -0.72 17.44
CA ALA A 83 4.90 -1.81 17.22
C ALA A 83 5.59 -3.13 16.88
N ARG A 84 6.66 -3.10 16.06
CA ARG A 84 7.48 -4.28 15.77
C ARG A 84 8.12 -4.84 17.04
N ARG A 85 8.68 -3.98 17.90
CA ARG A 85 9.26 -4.38 19.19
C ARG A 85 8.22 -4.95 20.13
N GLU A 86 7.05 -4.32 20.25
CA GLU A 86 5.92 -4.80 21.05
C GLU A 86 5.52 -6.22 20.62
N GLY A 87 5.25 -6.40 19.31
CA GLY A 87 4.89 -7.71 18.76
C GLY A 87 6.01 -8.75 18.84
N SER A 88 7.27 -8.33 18.91
CA SER A 88 8.43 -9.23 19.03
C SER A 88 8.89 -9.46 20.49
N SER A 89 8.26 -8.82 21.48
CA SER A 89 8.74 -8.80 22.86
C SER A 89 8.58 -10.12 23.62
N GLY A 90 7.91 -11.12 23.04
CA GLY A 90 7.63 -12.40 23.72
C GLY A 90 6.67 -12.27 24.90
N ASN A 91 6.04 -11.11 25.06
CA ASN A 91 5.03 -10.87 26.09
C ASN A 91 3.72 -11.57 25.71
N GLU A 92 3.52 -12.77 26.23
CA GLU A 92 2.34 -13.60 25.95
C GLU A 92 1.03 -12.93 26.37
N THR A 93 1.03 -12.11 27.43
CA THR A 93 -0.17 -11.36 27.88
C THR A 93 -0.67 -10.37 26.83
N ARG A 94 0.24 -9.77 26.05
CA ARG A 94 -0.12 -8.80 25.00
C ARG A 94 -0.24 -9.43 23.62
N LYS A 95 0.35 -10.61 23.41
CA LYS A 95 0.41 -11.29 22.11
C LYS A 95 -0.96 -11.44 21.46
N ALA A 96 -1.95 -11.96 22.20
CA ALA A 96 -3.31 -12.13 21.67
C ALA A 96 -3.93 -10.81 21.19
N ALA A 97 -3.76 -9.72 21.95
CA ALA A 97 -4.28 -8.41 21.60
C ALA A 97 -3.57 -7.82 20.36
N LEU A 98 -2.24 -7.96 20.28
CA LEU A 98 -1.45 -7.47 19.15
C LEU A 98 -1.70 -8.28 17.87
N THR A 99 -1.91 -9.60 18.00
CA THR A 99 -2.36 -10.46 16.89
C THR A 99 -3.76 -10.04 16.42
N ALA A 100 -4.69 -9.79 17.35
CA ALA A 100 -6.04 -9.33 16.99
C ALA A 100 -6.03 -7.95 16.31
N GLU A 101 -5.15 -7.04 16.72
CA GLU A 101 -4.97 -5.76 16.04
C GLU A 101 -4.44 -5.94 14.62
N ARG A 102 -3.40 -6.78 14.44
CA ARG A 102 -2.83 -7.08 13.13
C ARG A 102 -3.85 -7.73 12.20
N ASP A 103 -4.56 -8.74 12.68
CA ASP A 103 -5.45 -9.57 11.85
C ASP A 103 -6.86 -8.98 11.70
N GLY A 104 -7.19 -7.98 12.53
CA GLY A 104 -8.43 -7.21 12.45
C GLY A 104 -8.20 -5.84 11.82
N ALA A 105 -7.87 -4.84 12.65
CA ALA A 105 -7.80 -3.43 12.25
C ALA A 105 -6.77 -3.16 11.14
N CYS A 106 -5.67 -3.92 11.12
CA CYS A 106 -4.61 -3.75 10.12
C CYS A 106 -4.79 -4.58 8.84
N LYS A 107 -5.71 -5.56 8.83
CA LYS A 107 -5.83 -6.53 7.73
C LYS A 107 -6.03 -5.86 6.36
N GLY A 108 -6.96 -4.91 6.28
CA GLY A 108 -7.22 -4.18 5.03
C GLY A 108 -6.01 -3.40 4.52
N LEU A 109 -5.22 -2.81 5.42
CA LEU A 109 -3.98 -2.10 5.07
C LEU A 109 -2.85 -3.03 4.65
N ILE A 110 -2.78 -4.23 5.24
CA ILE A 110 -1.77 -5.24 4.88
C ILE A 110 -2.09 -5.81 3.48
N GLU A 111 -3.36 -6.12 3.21
CA GLU A 111 -3.81 -6.72 1.95
C GLU A 111 -3.90 -5.70 0.81
N ASN A 112 -4.38 -4.48 1.09
CA ASN A 112 -4.60 -3.44 0.09
C ASN A 112 -4.38 -2.02 0.67
N PRO A 113 -3.13 -1.58 0.82
CA PRO A 113 -2.81 -0.29 1.43
C PRO A 113 -3.25 0.93 0.61
N THR A 114 -3.50 0.77 -0.69
CA THR A 114 -3.91 1.87 -1.59
C THR A 114 -5.42 2.08 -1.64
N GLY A 115 -6.21 1.13 -1.11
CA GLY A 115 -7.67 1.22 -1.04
C GLY A 115 -8.20 1.70 0.31
N ALA A 116 -7.30 2.11 1.22
CA ALA A 116 -7.62 2.58 2.56
C ALA A 116 -7.84 4.09 2.64
#